data_AF-A0A8E0R1C8-F1
#
_entry.id   AF-A0A8E0R1C8-F1
#
_cell.length_a   1.000
_cell.length_b   1.000
_cell.length_c   1.000
_cell.angle_alpha   90.00
_cell.angle_beta   90.00
_cell.angle_gamma   90.00
#
_symmetry.space_group_name_H-M   'P 1'
#
loop_
_entity.id
_entity.type
_entity.pdbx_description
1 polymer ?
#
loop_
_entity_poly.entity_id
_entity_poly.type
_entity_poly.pdbx_seq_one_letter_code
_entity_poly.pdbx_strand_id
1 'polypeptide(L)'
;MTIRELCEKEVVQLERGVCLGRADDLDFDPATARLQSLILLGRPRLFGLLGRDESLTIPWQEIETIGTDAILVHTALPEPPPQAQELTFWQKVKKTLGM
;
A
#
# COMPACT_ATOMS: atom_id res chain seq x y z
N MET A 1 5.86 -18.78 -12.37
CA MET A 1 5.39 -17.48 -11.87
C MET A 1 6.42 -16.43 -12.26
N THR A 2 6.03 -15.44 -13.05
CA THR A 2 6.85 -14.28 -13.40
C THR A 2 6.57 -13.12 -12.45
N ILE A 3 7.44 -12.11 -12.42
CA ILE A 3 7.21 -10.89 -11.63
C ILE A 3 5.91 -10.20 -12.08
N ARG A 4 5.67 -10.12 -13.40
CA ARG A 4 4.44 -9.56 -13.96
C ARG A 4 3.19 -10.27 -13.44
N GLU A 5 3.18 -11.61 -13.44
CA GLU A 5 2.06 -12.40 -12.92
C GLU A 5 1.85 -12.17 -11.41
N LEU A 6 2.92 -11.88 -10.67
CA LEU A 6 2.84 -11.54 -9.25
C LEU A 6 2.23 -10.13 -9.05
N CYS A 7 2.67 -9.15 -9.83
CA CYS A 7 2.17 -7.76 -9.80
C CYS A 7 0.70 -7.62 -10.23
N GLU A 8 0.14 -8.62 -10.91
CA GLU A 8 -1.27 -8.66 -11.28
C GLU A 8 -2.19 -9.03 -10.11
N LYS A 9 -1.63 -9.62 -9.03
CA LYS A 9 -2.39 -10.12 -7.88
C LYS A 9 -2.66 -9.04 -6.85
N GLU A 10 -3.80 -9.15 -6.19
CA GLU A 10 -4.12 -8.31 -5.03
C GLU A 10 -3.47 -8.87 -3.77
N VAL A 11 -2.90 -8.00 -2.95
CA VAL A 11 -2.35 -8.38 -1.65
C VAL A 11 -3.41 -8.12 -0.60
N VAL A 12 -3.82 -9.18 0.09
CA VAL A 12 -4.94 -9.16 1.05
C VAL A 12 -4.47 -9.62 2.42
N GLN A 13 -4.77 -8.81 3.42
CA GLN A 13 -4.48 -9.15 4.81
C GLN A 13 -5.46 -10.20 5.34
N LEU A 14 -4.95 -11.23 6.03
CA LEU A 14 -5.75 -12.30 6.60
C LEU A 14 -6.60 -11.88 7.80
N GLU A 15 -6.06 -11.05 8.70
CA GLU A 15 -6.71 -10.72 9.97
C GLU A 15 -8.05 -9.98 9.79
N ARG A 16 -8.12 -9.10 8.77
CA ARG A 16 -9.29 -8.24 8.53
C ARG A 16 -9.88 -8.40 7.12
N GLY A 17 -9.27 -9.19 6.25
CA GLY A 17 -9.67 -9.33 4.85
C GLY A 17 -9.48 -8.05 4.03
N VAL A 18 -8.61 -7.14 4.46
CA VAL A 18 -8.43 -5.83 3.81
C VAL A 18 -7.46 -5.97 2.63
N CYS A 19 -7.86 -5.44 1.46
CA CYS A 19 -6.97 -5.33 0.32
C CYS A 19 -5.97 -4.19 0.54
N LEU A 20 -4.69 -4.55 0.65
CA LEU A 20 -3.58 -3.63 0.90
C LEU A 20 -3.14 -2.92 -0.39
N GLY A 21 -3.39 -3.54 -1.55
CA GLY A 21 -3.01 -3.02 -2.85
C GLY A 21 -2.61 -4.14 -3.80
N ARG A 22 -1.77 -3.81 -4.76
CA ARG A 22 -1.14 -4.78 -5.67
C ARG A 22 0.36 -4.77 -5.46
N ALA A 23 0.97 -5.93 -5.69
CA ALA A 23 2.42 -6.01 -5.78
C ALA A 23 2.91 -5.11 -6.92
N ASP A 24 3.98 -4.36 -6.65
CA ASP A 24 4.65 -3.50 -7.63
C ASP A 24 6.02 -4.07 -7.98
N ASP A 25 6.80 -4.46 -6.96
CA ASP A 25 8.14 -5.01 -7.13
C ASP A 25 8.53 -5.99 -6.01
N LEU A 26 9.72 -6.56 -6.10
CA LEU A 26 10.31 -7.52 -5.17
C LEU A 26 11.72 -7.07 -4.76
N ASP A 27 12.02 -7.19 -3.48
CA ASP A 27 13.39 -7.04 -2.99
C ASP A 27 14.05 -8.41 -2.82
N PHE A 28 15.33 -8.51 -3.17
CA PHE A 28 16.10 -9.74 -3.04
C PHE A 28 17.56 -9.48 -2.66
N ASP A 29 18.13 -10.43 -1.94
CA ASP A 29 19.53 -10.41 -1.58
C ASP A 29 20.39 -10.61 -2.85
N PRO A 30 21.26 -9.65 -3.23
CA PRO A 30 22.06 -9.74 -4.45
C PRO A 30 23.12 -10.85 -4.41
N ALA A 31 23.54 -11.29 -3.23
CA ALA A 31 24.54 -12.36 -3.08
C ALA A 31 23.91 -13.75 -3.12
N THR A 32 22.70 -13.90 -2.57
CA THR A 32 22.04 -15.21 -2.46
C THR A 32 20.86 -15.42 -3.42
N ALA A 33 20.44 -14.37 -4.12
CA ALA A 33 19.25 -14.30 -4.96
C ALA A 33 17.95 -14.70 -4.22
N ARG A 34 17.94 -14.59 -2.88
CA ARG A 34 16.77 -14.90 -2.06
C ARG A 34 15.84 -13.70 -1.98
N LEU A 35 14.56 -13.93 -2.25
CA LEU A 35 13.51 -12.92 -2.08
C LEU A 35 13.38 -12.56 -0.60
N GLN A 36 13.43 -11.26 -0.31
CA GLN A 36 13.35 -10.73 1.06
C GLN A 36 12.00 -10.07 1.33
N SER A 37 11.43 -9.36 0.36
CA SER A 37 10.15 -8.68 0.56
C SER A 37 9.41 -8.42 -0.76
N LEU A 38 8.10 -8.20 -0.63
CA LEU A 38 7.21 -7.72 -1.67
C LEU A 38 6.92 -6.24 -1.42
N ILE A 39 7.04 -5.43 -2.47
CA ILE A 39 6.85 -3.98 -2.39
C ILE A 39 5.50 -3.65 -3.03
N LEU A 40 4.64 -2.96 -2.28
CA LEU A 40 3.39 -2.41 -2.78
C LEU A 40 3.56 -0.90 -2.88
N LEU A 41 3.45 -0.37 -4.09
CA LEU A 41 3.60 1.06 -4.31
C LEU A 41 2.36 1.81 -3.80
N GLY A 42 2.60 2.89 -3.06
CA GLY A 42 1.53 3.74 -2.55
C GLY A 42 0.67 4.33 -3.66
N ARG A 43 -0.61 4.56 -3.35
CA ARG A 43 -1.58 5.07 -4.34
C ARG A 43 -1.20 6.50 -4.77
N PRO A 44 -1.37 6.85 -6.06
CA PRO A 44 -1.14 8.22 -6.51
C PRO A 44 -2.18 9.18 -5.92
N ARG A 45 -1.70 10.30 -5.36
CA ARG A 45 -2.54 11.38 -4.82
C ARG A 45 -2.89 12.37 -5.92
N LEU A 46 -4.14 12.83 -5.96
CA LEU A 46 -4.63 13.84 -6.92
C LEU A 46 -4.14 13.60 -8.36
N PHE A 47 -4.49 12.45 -8.94
CA PHE A 47 -4.06 12.04 -10.30
C PHE A 47 -2.52 12.05 -10.50
N GLY A 48 -1.73 11.96 -9.43
CA GLY A 48 -0.26 12.00 -9.45
C GLY A 48 0.35 13.40 -9.29
N LEU A 49 -0.47 14.46 -9.21
CA LEU A 49 0.02 15.84 -9.06
C LEU A 49 0.58 16.14 -7.66
N LEU A 50 0.20 15.33 -6.66
CA LEU A 50 0.68 15.45 -5.27
C LEU A 50 1.58 14.27 -4.86
N GLY A 51 2.19 13.58 -5.83
CA GLY A 51 3.03 12.42 -5.58
C GLY A 51 2.23 11.16 -5.24
N ARG A 52 2.86 10.23 -4.51
CA ARG A 52 2.28 8.94 -4.10
C ARG A 52 2.30 8.81 -2.57
N ASP A 53 1.41 7.98 -2.05
CA ASP A 53 1.49 7.50 -0.68
C ASP A 53 2.80 6.74 -0.44
N GLU A 54 3.15 6.53 0.83
CA GLU A 54 4.28 5.69 1.20
C GLU A 54 4.08 4.25 0.70
N SER A 55 5.17 3.64 0.23
CA SER A 55 5.18 2.24 -0.17
C SER A 55 5.06 1.33 1.05
N LEU A 56 4.32 0.24 0.92
CA LEU A 56 4.23 -0.80 1.93
C LEU A 56 5.16 -1.95 1.57
N THR A 57 6.05 -2.32 2.48
CA THR A 57 6.96 -3.46 2.32
C THR A 57 6.45 -4.64 3.14
N ILE A 58 6.22 -5.76 2.48
CA ILE A 58 5.75 -7.02 3.08
C ILE A 58 6.94 -7.99 3.14
N PRO A 59 7.46 -8.34 4.33
CA PRO A 59 8.48 -9.37 4.46
C PRO A 59 8.04 -10.69 3.81
N TRP A 60 8.96 -11.39 3.14
CA TRP A 60 8.62 -12.64 2.46
C TRP A 60 8.06 -13.71 3.41
N GLN A 61 8.46 -13.67 4.68
CA GLN A 61 8.02 -14.57 5.75
C GLN A 61 6.57 -14.32 6.19
N GLU A 62 6.01 -13.16 5.87
CA GLU A 62 4.63 -12.77 6.20
C GLU A 62 3.63 -13.21 5.13
N ILE A 63 4.11 -13.75 4.00
CA ILE A 63 3.27 -14.29 2.94
C ILE A 63 2.83 -15.71 3.33
N GLU A 64 1.54 -15.86 3.61
CA GLU A 64 0.94 -17.15 3.92
C GLU A 64 0.75 -17.99 2.66
N THR A 65 0.21 -17.39 1.59
CA THR A 65 -0.09 -18.11 0.35
C THR A 65 -0.12 -17.18 -0.86
N ILE A 66 0.43 -17.64 -1.98
CA ILE A 66 0.29 -16.99 -3.29
C ILE A 66 -0.72 -17.81 -4.12
N GLY A 67 -1.94 -17.27 -4.23
CA GLY A 67 -3.03 -17.88 -5.00
C GLY A 67 -3.05 -17.45 -6.46
N THR A 68 -4.12 -17.82 -7.17
CA THR A 68 -4.36 -17.44 -8.57
C THR A 68 -4.61 -15.94 -8.72
N ASP A 69 -5.41 -15.35 -7.83
CA ASP A 69 -5.84 -13.95 -7.94
C ASP A 69 -5.28 -13.04 -6.83
N ALA A 70 -4.93 -13.64 -5.68
CA ALA A 70 -4.53 -12.91 -4.49
C ALA A 70 -3.31 -13.52 -3.78
N ILE A 71 -2.56 -12.65 -3.10
CA ILE A 71 -1.48 -12.99 -2.17
C ILE A 71 -2.00 -12.70 -0.77
N LEU A 72 -2.05 -13.73 0.07
CA LEU A 72 -2.53 -13.63 1.44
C LEU A 72 -1.36 -13.37 2.38
N VAL A 73 -1.49 -12.37 3.25
CA VAL A 73 -0.40 -11.92 4.14
C VAL A 73 -0.91 -11.68 5.56
N HIS A 74 -0.01 -11.84 6.54
CA HIS A 74 -0.24 -11.54 7.96
C HIS A 74 0.12 -10.11 8.38
N THR A 75 0.68 -9.33 7.45
CA THR A 75 1.23 -8.01 7.77
C THR A 75 0.16 -7.07 8.31
N ALA A 76 0.40 -6.57 9.53
CA ALA A 76 -0.42 -5.54 10.14
C ALA A 76 -0.28 -4.22 9.38
N LEU A 77 -1.40 -3.63 8.99
CA LEU A 77 -1.42 -2.27 8.49
C LEU A 77 -0.97 -1.30 9.58
N PRO A 78 -0.07 -0.34 9.28
CA PRO A 78 0.14 0.79 10.18
C PRO A 78 -1.20 1.52 10.33
N GLU A 79 -1.57 1.85 11.56
CA GLU A 79 -2.79 2.63 11.79
C GLU A 79 -2.67 3.92 10.96
N PRO A 80 -3.75 4.33 10.26
CA PRO A 80 -3.73 5.62 9.59
C PRO A 80 -3.38 6.67 10.65
N PRO A 81 -2.47 7.62 10.35
CA PRO A 81 -2.20 8.69 11.29
C PRO A 81 -3.54 9.30 11.71
N PRO A 82 -3.76 9.59 13.01
CA PRO A 82 -5.01 10.13 13.47
C PRO A 82 -5.36 11.29 12.55
N GLN A 83 -6.48 11.15 11.83
CA GLN A 83 -6.89 12.10 10.79
C GLN A 83 -6.76 13.48 11.41
N ALA A 84 -5.73 14.23 11.00
CA ALA A 84 -5.61 15.62 11.35
C ALA A 84 -6.91 16.22 10.87
N GLN A 85 -7.77 16.56 11.84
CA GLN A 85 -9.09 17.10 11.61
C GLN A 85 -8.93 18.06 10.45
N GLU A 86 -9.58 17.79 9.33
CA GLU A 86 -9.77 18.83 8.34
C GLU A 86 -10.56 19.91 9.08
N LEU A 87 -9.84 20.83 9.70
CA LEU A 87 -10.29 22.14 10.08
C LEU A 87 -10.58 22.85 8.76
N THR A 88 -11.69 22.39 8.19
CA THR A 88 -12.66 23.11 7.42
C THR A 88 -11.99 24.06 6.45
N PHE A 89 -11.58 23.49 5.31
CA PHE A 89 -11.46 24.25 4.06
C PHE A 89 -12.61 25.27 3.93
N TRP A 90 -13.83 24.86 4.31
CA TRP A 90 -15.02 25.72 4.40
C TRP A 90 -14.96 26.85 5.44
N GLN A 91 -14.22 26.73 6.55
CA GLN A 91 -13.96 27.83 7.48
C GLN A 91 -13.01 28.85 6.86
N LYS A 92 -11.99 28.42 6.12
CA LYS A 92 -11.11 29.33 5.37
C LYS A 92 -11.86 30.04 4.24
N VAL A 93 -12.66 29.30 3.46
CA VAL A 93 -13.49 29.86 2.39
C VAL A 93 -14.49 30.89 2.93
N LYS A 94 -15.19 30.59 4.04
CA LYS A 94 -16.11 31.54 4.69
C LYS A 94 -15.40 32.82 5.13
N LYS A 95 -14.21 32.69 5.73
CA LYS A 95 -13.42 33.83 6.20
C LYS A 95 -12.90 34.72 5.07
N THR A 96 -12.62 34.16 3.88
CA THR A 96 -12.18 34.93 2.70
C THR A 96 -13.35 35.58 1.96
N LEU A 97 -14.55 34.99 1.99
CA LEU A 97 -15.76 35.55 1.38
C LEU A 97 -16.53 36.52 2.30
N GLY A 98 -16.05 36.76 3.52
CA GLY A 98 -16.64 37.74 4.43
C GLY A 98 -18.01 37.34 4.97
N MET A 99 -18.25 36.05 5.23
CA MET A 99 -19.44 35.53 5.92
C MET A 99 -19.07 34.74 7.17
#